data_AF-A0AAV6C5N0-F1
#
_entry.id   AF-A0AAV6C5N0-F1
#
_cell.length_a   1.000
_cell.length_b   1.000
_cell.length_c   1.000
_cell.angle_alpha   90.00
_cell.angle_beta   90.00
_cell.angle_gamma   90.00
#
_symmetry.space_group_name_H-M   'P 1'
#
loop_
_entity.id
_entity.type
_entity.pdbx_description
1 polymer ?
#
loop_
_entity_poly.entity_id
_entity_poly.type
_entity_poly.pdbx_seq_one_letter_code
_entity_poly.pdbx_strand_id
1 'polypeptide(L)'
;MPKFSPSSANGHSSARQEAAAPPLPAPVFEDKKHDIKIFQGDCIEILRSIPADSVDLIFADPPYFLSNNGITCHAGRMVSVNKGEWDRSRGAEANHEFNRAWLAACQRVLKPDGAIWVSGT
;
A
#
# COMPACT_ATOMS: atom_id res chain seq x y z
N MET A 1 58.73 -22.90 -1.00
CA MET A 1 57.57 -22.61 -1.89
C MET A 1 56.31 -23.13 -1.20
N PRO A 2 55.38 -22.26 -0.77
CA PRO A 2 54.11 -22.70 -0.19
C PRO A 2 53.10 -23.04 -1.29
N LYS A 3 52.38 -24.15 -1.12
CA LYS A 3 51.29 -24.59 -2.00
C LYS A 3 50.04 -23.74 -1.73
N PHE A 4 49.51 -23.10 -2.77
CA PHE A 4 48.18 -22.48 -2.74
C PHE A 4 47.11 -23.57 -2.88
N SER A 5 46.15 -23.59 -1.95
CA SER A 5 44.89 -24.32 -2.08
C SER A 5 43.81 -23.36 -2.61
N PRO A 6 42.95 -23.76 -3.56
CA PRO A 6 41.85 -22.90 -4.01
C PRO A 6 40.74 -22.88 -2.96
N SER A 7 40.37 -21.68 -2.53
CA SER A 7 39.19 -21.46 -1.67
C SER A 7 37.94 -21.44 -2.56
N SER A 8 37.04 -22.42 -2.40
CA SER A 8 35.70 -22.38 -2.97
C SER A 8 34.91 -21.22 -2.36
N ALA A 9 34.58 -20.22 -3.16
CA ALA A 9 33.59 -19.21 -2.81
C ALA A 9 32.19 -19.78 -3.02
N ASN A 10 31.59 -20.34 -1.96
CA ASN A 10 30.16 -20.64 -1.96
C ASN A 10 29.38 -19.33 -1.80
N GLY A 11 28.76 -18.91 -2.90
CA GLY A 11 27.74 -17.87 -2.90
C GLY A 11 26.58 -18.26 -1.98
N HIS A 12 26.27 -17.39 -1.04
CA HIS A 12 25.03 -17.43 -0.28
C HIS A 12 24.19 -16.24 -0.75
N SER A 13 23.47 -16.43 -1.87
CA SER A 13 22.29 -15.62 -2.13
C SER A 13 21.26 -16.04 -1.09
N SER A 14 21.15 -15.25 -0.02
CA SER A 14 20.12 -15.42 1.00
C SER A 14 18.78 -15.03 0.37
N ALA A 15 18.16 -15.97 -0.35
CA ALA A 15 16.74 -15.88 -0.70
C ALA A 15 15.97 -15.74 0.62
N ARG A 16 15.43 -14.54 0.88
CA ARG A 16 14.48 -14.34 1.97
C ARG A 16 13.31 -15.26 1.68
N GLN A 17 13.09 -16.26 2.52
CA GLN A 17 11.88 -17.07 2.47
C GLN A 17 10.70 -16.16 2.79
N GLU A 18 9.92 -15.82 1.76
CA GLU A 18 8.69 -15.07 1.91
C GLU A 18 7.64 -16.00 2.50
N ALA A 19 7.09 -15.64 3.66
CA ALA A 19 6.00 -16.39 4.27
C ALA A 19 4.80 -16.42 3.31
N ALA A 20 4.12 -17.57 3.20
CA ALA A 20 2.97 -17.71 2.32
C ALA A 20 1.92 -16.63 2.61
N ALA A 21 1.43 -15.97 1.55
CA ALA A 21 0.43 -14.90 1.68
C ALA A 21 -0.81 -15.42 2.43
N PRO A 22 -1.39 -14.63 3.35
CA PRO A 22 -2.64 -15.00 3.99
C PRO A 22 -3.75 -15.19 2.95
N PRO A 23 -4.79 -16.00 3.25
CA PRO A 23 -5.92 -16.13 2.34
C PRO A 23 -6.62 -14.78 2.16
N LEU A 24 -7.11 -14.51 0.96
CA LEU A 24 -7.90 -13.32 0.68
C LEU A 24 -9.24 -13.42 1.43
N PRO A 25 -9.68 -12.38 2.16
CA PRO A 25 -10.98 -12.41 2.81
C PRO A 25 -12.11 -12.55 1.78
N ALA A 26 -13.27 -13.03 2.22
CA ALA A 26 -14.45 -13.07 1.36
C ALA A 26 -14.85 -11.63 0.97
N PRO A 27 -15.16 -11.36 -0.31
CA PRO A 27 -15.64 -10.04 -0.70
C PRO A 27 -17.01 -9.77 -0.08
N VAL A 28 -17.27 -8.52 0.31
CA VAL A 28 -18.59 -8.09 0.79
C VAL A 28 -19.58 -7.90 -0.35
N PHE A 29 -19.06 -7.77 -1.59
CA PHE A 29 -19.84 -7.73 -2.82
C PHE A 29 -19.04 -8.35 -3.96
N GLU A 30 -19.68 -9.19 -4.76
CA GLU A 30 -19.10 -9.81 -5.95
C GLU A 30 -20.11 -9.76 -7.11
N ASP A 31 -19.68 -9.18 -8.23
CA ASP A 31 -20.37 -9.27 -9.52
C ASP A 31 -19.50 -10.09 -10.49
N LYS A 32 -19.86 -11.36 -10.64
CA LYS A 32 -19.14 -12.32 -11.49
C LYS A 32 -19.28 -12.03 -12.99
N LYS A 33 -20.26 -11.23 -13.40
CA LYS A 33 -20.47 -10.91 -14.82
C LYS A 33 -19.46 -9.88 -15.30
N HIS A 34 -19.08 -8.96 -14.42
CA HIS A 34 -18.16 -7.85 -14.72
C HIS A 34 -16.83 -7.96 -13.99
N ASP A 35 -16.58 -9.08 -13.30
CA ASP A 35 -15.38 -9.35 -12.50
C ASP A 35 -15.07 -8.29 -11.42
N ILE A 36 -16.13 -7.76 -10.80
CA ILE A 36 -16.01 -6.74 -9.75
C ILE A 36 -16.06 -7.41 -8.38
N LYS A 37 -15.10 -7.08 -7.52
CA LYS A 37 -15.07 -7.50 -6.12
C LYS A 37 -14.83 -6.30 -5.22
N ILE A 38 -15.61 -6.18 -4.15
CA ILE A 38 -15.43 -5.17 -3.12
C ILE A 38 -15.06 -5.89 -1.82
N PHE A 39 -13.96 -5.46 -1.22
CA PHE A 39 -13.48 -5.98 0.06
C PHE A 39 -13.60 -4.89 1.12
N GLN A 40 -14.04 -5.28 2.32
CA GLN A 40 -14.10 -4.39 3.46
C GLN A 40 -13.00 -4.76 4.44
N GLY A 41 -12.13 -3.81 4.75
CA GLY A 41 -11.04 -4.00 5.71
C GLY A 41 -9.94 -2.97 5.53
N ASP A 42 -8.88 -3.13 6.32
CA ASP A 42 -7.64 -2.39 6.12
C ASP A 42 -7.01 -2.79 4.77
N CYS A 43 -6.67 -1.81 3.94
CA CYS A 43 -6.20 -2.08 2.58
C CYS A 43 -4.82 -2.75 2.59
N ILE A 44 -3.95 -2.47 3.57
CA ILE A 44 -2.64 -3.11 3.68
C ILE A 44 -2.84 -4.59 3.99
N GLU A 45 -3.75 -4.92 4.91
CA GLU A 45 -4.11 -6.31 5.22
C GLU A 45 -4.64 -7.08 4.02
N ILE A 46 -5.57 -6.47 3.28
CA ILE A 46 -6.13 -7.08 2.07
C ILE A 46 -5.05 -7.25 1.01
N LEU A 47 -4.23 -6.21 0.79
CA LEU A 47 -3.12 -6.25 -0.16
C LEU A 47 -2.19 -7.41 0.16
N ARG A 48 -1.87 -7.71 1.44
CA ARG A 48 -1.00 -8.83 1.85
C ARG A 48 -1.46 -10.18 1.29
N SER A 49 -2.77 -10.40 1.20
CA SER A 49 -3.37 -11.63 0.67
C SER A 49 -3.39 -11.70 -0.86
N ILE A 50 -3.14 -10.59 -1.56
CA ILE A 50 -3.04 -10.56 -3.01
C ILE A 50 -1.65 -11.09 -3.43
N PRO A 51 -1.55 -11.93 -4.48
CA PRO A 51 -0.27 -12.38 -5.00
C PRO A 51 0.65 -11.22 -5.41
N ALA A 52 1.96 -11.45 -5.36
CA ALA A 52 2.92 -10.51 -5.92
C ALA A 52 2.80 -10.46 -7.46
N ASP A 53 3.20 -9.35 -8.06
CA ASP A 53 3.23 -9.16 -9.52
C ASP A 53 1.93 -9.55 -10.25
N SER A 54 0.76 -9.26 -9.65
CA SER A 54 -0.54 -9.69 -10.18
C SER A 54 -1.47 -8.54 -10.60
N VAL A 55 -1.13 -7.30 -10.27
CA VAL A 55 -1.96 -6.12 -10.54
C VAL A 55 -1.31 -5.25 -11.62
N ASP A 56 -2.08 -4.92 -12.66
CA ASP A 56 -1.62 -4.07 -13.77
C ASP A 56 -1.66 -2.57 -13.44
N LEU A 57 -2.69 -2.13 -12.72
CA LEU A 57 -2.90 -0.72 -12.38
C LEU A 57 -3.46 -0.58 -10.96
N ILE A 58 -2.89 0.34 -10.19
CA ILE A 58 -3.41 0.77 -8.90
C ILE A 58 -3.80 2.24 -8.98
N PHE A 59 -5.01 2.56 -8.54
CA PHE A 59 -5.45 3.93 -8.30
C PHE A 59 -5.68 4.12 -6.80
N ALA A 60 -5.06 5.15 -6.22
CA ALA A 60 -5.15 5.44 -4.79
C ALA A 60 -5.47 6.91 -4.53
N ASP A 61 -6.47 7.14 -3.68
CA ASP A 61 -6.78 8.45 -3.10
C ASP A 61 -6.63 8.38 -1.57
N PRO A 62 -5.38 8.48 -1.06
CA PRO A 62 -5.10 8.27 0.36
C PRO A 62 -5.53 9.48 1.21
N PRO A 63 -5.54 9.36 2.56
CA PRO A 63 -5.75 10.50 3.46
C PRO A 63 -4.74 11.63 3.19
N TYR A 64 -5.21 12.88 3.17
CA TYR A 64 -4.36 14.06 2.95
C TYR A 64 -3.92 14.71 4.27
N PHE A 65 -4.44 14.23 5.39
CA PHE A 65 -4.12 14.69 6.74
C PHE A 65 -4.55 16.13 7.00
N LEU A 66 -5.69 16.56 6.44
CA LEU A 66 -6.16 17.95 6.47
C LEU A 66 -7.20 18.22 7.56
N SER A 67 -7.70 17.19 8.24
CA SER A 67 -8.74 17.31 9.27
C SER A 67 -8.22 17.83 10.62
N ASN A 68 -7.53 18.97 10.61
CA ASN A 68 -6.81 19.51 11.78
C ASN A 68 -7.51 20.73 12.40
N ASN A 69 -8.85 20.73 12.46
CA ASN A 69 -9.69 21.77 13.07
C ASN A 69 -9.58 23.16 12.42
N GLY A 70 -9.18 23.19 11.14
CA GLY A 70 -9.19 24.40 10.32
C GLY A 70 -10.59 24.76 9.79
N ILE A 71 -10.65 25.87 9.08
CA ILE A 71 -11.86 26.42 8.48
C ILE A 71 -11.58 26.74 7.02
N THR A 72 -12.53 26.43 6.13
CA THR A 72 -12.49 26.82 4.71
C THR A 72 -13.79 27.52 4.30
N CYS A 73 -13.78 28.17 3.14
CA CYS A 73 -14.96 28.79 2.55
C CYS A 73 -15.52 27.89 1.45
N HIS A 74 -16.75 27.41 1.63
CA HIS A 74 -17.47 26.65 0.62
C HIS A 74 -18.78 27.36 0.29
N ALA A 75 -18.94 27.76 -0.98
CA ALA A 75 -20.09 28.53 -1.47
C ALA A 75 -20.38 29.79 -0.63
N GLY A 76 -19.33 30.56 -0.29
CA GLY A 76 -19.44 31.79 0.50
C GLY A 76 -19.72 31.57 2.00
N ARG A 77 -19.74 30.31 2.46
CA ARG A 77 -20.00 29.96 3.86
C ARG A 77 -18.77 29.36 4.52
N MET A 78 -18.59 29.70 5.79
CA MET A 78 -17.57 29.14 6.66
C MET A 78 -17.92 27.68 6.98
N VAL A 79 -17.05 26.74 6.61
CA VAL A 79 -17.23 25.30 6.85
C VAL A 79 -15.96 24.70 7.46
N SER A 80 -16.13 23.65 8.26
CA SER A 80 -15.01 22.91 8.86
C SER A 80 -14.25 22.13 7.80
N VAL A 81 -12.92 22.05 7.93
CA VAL A 81 -12.08 21.20 7.07
C VAL A 81 -12.08 19.73 7.49
N ASN A 82 -12.66 19.41 8.65
CA ASN A 82 -12.63 18.05 9.19
C ASN A 82 -13.54 17.12 8.38
N LYS A 83 -12.94 16.18 7.65
CA LYS A 83 -13.61 15.14 6.86
C LYS A 83 -13.85 13.86 7.67
N GLY A 84 -12.94 13.54 8.59
CA GLY A 84 -13.04 12.38 9.47
C GLY A 84 -11.77 12.11 10.26
N GLU A 85 -11.85 11.24 11.26
CA GLU A 85 -10.71 10.88 12.12
C GLU A 85 -9.58 10.17 11.36
N TRP A 86 -9.92 9.47 10.28
CA TRP A 86 -8.96 8.83 9.37
C TRP A 86 -8.08 9.83 8.59
N ASP A 87 -8.51 11.10 8.50
CA ASP A 87 -7.81 12.19 7.80
C ASP A 87 -7.15 13.17 8.79
N ARG A 88 -7.08 12.83 10.09
CA ARG A 88 -6.32 13.63 11.05
C ARG A 88 -4.84 13.33 10.94
N SER A 89 -4.02 14.38 10.92
CA SER A 89 -2.57 14.23 11.01
C SER A 89 -2.17 13.65 12.37
N ARG A 90 -1.24 12.69 12.37
CA ARG A 90 -0.60 12.17 13.58
C ARG A 90 0.82 12.69 13.76
N GLY A 91 1.20 13.71 12.98
CA GLY A 91 2.56 14.23 12.89
C GLY A 91 3.27 13.77 11.62
N ALA A 92 4.26 14.54 11.17
CA ALA A 92 4.93 14.32 9.88
C ALA A 92 5.54 12.91 9.77
N GLU A 93 6.20 12.43 10.82
CA GLU A 93 6.83 11.11 10.84
C GLU A 93 5.80 9.98 10.73
N ALA A 94 4.73 10.03 11.54
CA ALA A 94 3.67 9.02 11.51
C ALA A 94 2.93 9.00 10.16
N ASN A 95 2.69 10.17 9.56
CA ASN A 95 2.08 10.27 8.23
C ASN A 95 3.01 9.70 7.15
N HIS A 96 4.32 9.95 7.26
CA HIS A 96 5.32 9.40 6.35
C HIS A 96 5.41 7.87 6.47
N GLU A 97 5.45 7.34 7.69
CA GLU A 97 5.47 5.90 7.95
C GLU A 97 4.20 5.21 7.41
N PHE A 98 3.02 5.80 7.66
CA PHE A 98 1.76 5.35 7.08
C PHE A 98 1.86 5.29 5.55
N ASN A 99 2.35 6.37 4.92
CA ASN A 99 2.46 6.43 3.46
C ASN A 99 3.42 5.38 2.89
N ARG A 100 4.56 5.17 3.54
CA ARG A 100 5.52 4.13 3.14
C ARG A 100 4.92 2.74 3.25
N ALA A 101 4.14 2.48 4.29
CA ALA A 101 3.56 1.15 4.53
C ALA A 101 2.60 0.74 3.40
N TRP A 102 1.64 1.60 3.03
CA TRP A 102 0.68 1.27 1.97
C TRP A 102 1.34 1.28 0.59
N LEU A 103 2.26 2.20 0.31
CA LEU A 103 3.01 2.23 -0.95
C LEU A 103 3.84 0.95 -1.15
N ALA A 104 4.50 0.46 -0.10
CA ALA A 104 5.25 -0.79 -0.16
C ALA A 104 4.35 -2.00 -0.44
N ALA A 105 3.16 -2.04 0.18
CA ALA A 105 2.17 -3.09 -0.09
C ALA A 105 1.67 -3.05 -1.55
N CYS A 106 1.41 -1.86 -2.09
CA CYS A 106 1.05 -1.66 -3.49
C CYS A 106 2.17 -2.11 -4.44
N GLN A 107 3.42 -1.71 -4.17
CA GLN A 107 4.58 -2.05 -5.02
C GLN A 107 4.79 -3.57 -5.12
N ARG A 108 4.50 -4.32 -4.05
CA ARG A 108 4.65 -5.79 -4.05
C ARG A 108 3.65 -6.47 -4.99
N VAL A 109 2.41 -6.00 -5.05
CA VAL A 109 1.36 -6.63 -5.85
C VAL A 109 1.34 -6.14 -7.30
N LEU A 110 1.97 -5.00 -7.56
CA LEU A 110 2.07 -4.42 -8.89
C LEU A 110 3.03 -5.25 -9.75
N LYS A 111 2.63 -5.55 -10.99
CA LYS A 111 3.51 -6.18 -11.97
C LYS A 111 4.76 -5.32 -12.25
N PRO A 112 5.86 -5.90 -12.75
CA PRO A 112 7.07 -5.14 -13.12
C PRO A 112 6.82 -4.01 -14.13
N ASP A 113 5.80 -4.16 -15.00
CA ASP A 113 5.35 -3.20 -16.00
C ASP A 113 4.04 -2.48 -15.63
N GLY A 114 3.55 -2.67 -14.41
CA GLY A 114 2.34 -2.02 -13.92
C GLY A 114 2.56 -0.55 -13.56
N ALA A 115 1.45 0.17 -13.34
CA ALA A 115 1.46 1.57 -12.95
C ALA A 115 0.67 1.82 -11.65
N ILE A 116 1.07 2.84 -10.90
CA ILE A 116 0.31 3.36 -9.77
C ILE A 116 0.06 4.86 -9.95
N TRP A 117 -1.19 5.27 -9.78
CA TRP A 117 -1.61 6.68 -9.78
C TRP A 117 -2.11 7.06 -8.40
N VAL A 118 -1.58 8.15 -7.85
CA VAL A 118 -1.89 8.64 -6.51
C VAL A 118 -2.36 10.08 -6.61
N SER A 119 -3.53 10.39 -6.06
CA SER A 119 -4.03 11.76 -5.94
C SER A 119 -3.52 12.46 -4.68
N GLY A 120 -3.55 13.80 -4.73
CA GLY A 120 -3.14 14.69 -3.64
C GLY A 120 -3.70 16.09 -3.86
N THR A 121 -3.60 16.96 -2.85
CA THR A 121 -4.01 18.37 -2.91
C THR A 121 -2.95 19.31 -2.37
#